data_AF-A0A7T0KL04-F1
#
_entry.id   AF-A0A7T0KL04-F1
#
_cell.length_a   1.000
_cell.length_b   1.000
_cell.length_c   1.000
_cell.angle_alpha   90.00
_cell.angle_beta   90.00
_cell.angle_gamma   90.00
#
_symmetry.space_group_name_H-M   'P 1'
#
loop_
_entity.id
_entity.type
_entity.pdbx_description
1 polymer ?
#
loop_
_entity_poly.entity_id
_entity_poly.type
_entity_poly.pdbx_seq_one_letter_code
_entity_poly.pdbx_strand_id
1 'polypeptide(L)'
;MANEHPAFFGSDPDESQGADASRGIPADLIPYLEAADAPDLDDGDIDEDDAAPSPESSPLGISPLRGSFASHTDGSPSSQASPDLAATTSANPRAEGLHDDSERQAALRALVEHSLLLGPDPSILAEIESDGDDDEWFDGDDEAGSSSSMNGGAENGDGRGDHATGRMSHDDALDEAARDLERDAQVKRIYHSIVERAPEHSVQPSLERVRAVLDILGDPQNSYPTIHITGTNGKTSTARITDSLLTAFGMRTGRFTSPHLVDVRERICLEGQPISRDGFIRAWEDVEPYIGMVDERSKANGGPRLSFFEVFTVMALAAFADYPVDAGVIEVGMGGRWDATNTIDSGVAVITPISKDHTKWLGSTIREIATEKAGIIKPGQIVVVAQQPDEALEIICEKARDVDAIVRLEGRDFDVLDRQMGVGGQLVTIRTPSAVYEDVFVPLFGEYQASNAALALVAVEAFMGGRQLDGRIVEQGMMNATSPGRLQVVRTSPTILVDSAHNPAGAATLGDAVEESFGFTHTVGVYSAMADKDIETVLAQVEPYFDAIVVTQMPGERAASVDELRAIAADVFGPDRVDVREDLADAVDRAAELAEASTDPADRSGVVVFGSVMLAGEMLTLAGHRP
;
A
#
# COMPACT_ATOMS: atom_id res chain seq x y z
N MET A 1 -35.60 -35.85 -40.29
CA MET A 1 -36.88 -36.60 -40.28
C MET A 1 -37.53 -36.31 -38.93
N ALA A 2 -38.30 -35.23 -38.89
CA ALA A 2 -39.78 -35.23 -38.77
C ALA A 2 -40.19 -35.39 -37.29
N ASN A 3 -40.44 -34.28 -36.60
CA ASN A 3 -41.78 -33.70 -36.32
C ASN A 3 -42.40 -34.39 -35.08
N GLU A 4 -43.01 -33.71 -34.11
CA GLU A 4 -44.16 -32.82 -34.27
C GLU A 4 -44.29 -31.84 -33.09
N HIS A 5 -44.47 -30.56 -33.41
CA HIS A 5 -45.30 -29.63 -32.64
C HIS A 5 -46.78 -29.93 -32.94
N PRO A 6 -47.69 -29.49 -32.05
CA PRO A 6 -48.62 -28.48 -32.53
C PRO A 6 -48.83 -27.34 -31.53
N ALA A 7 -48.85 -26.12 -32.08
CA ALA A 7 -49.50 -24.96 -31.50
C ALA A 7 -50.90 -24.84 -32.12
N PHE A 8 -51.93 -24.38 -31.37
CA PHE A 8 -53.02 -23.59 -31.93
C PHE A 8 -53.86 -22.87 -30.84
N PHE A 9 -53.78 -21.53 -30.88
CA PHE A 9 -54.72 -20.43 -30.56
C PHE A 9 -55.91 -20.57 -29.59
N GLY A 10 -56.03 -19.58 -28.69
CA GLY A 10 -57.19 -18.68 -28.68
C GLY A 10 -57.71 -18.16 -27.32
N SER A 11 -57.90 -16.83 -27.27
CA SER A 11 -58.80 -16.01 -26.43
C SER A 11 -58.48 -15.72 -24.95
N ASP A 12 -58.11 -14.45 -24.70
CA ASP A 12 -58.51 -13.65 -23.53
C ASP A 12 -60.04 -13.37 -23.58
N PRO A 13 -60.76 -13.25 -22.44
CA PRO A 13 -60.66 -12.07 -21.58
C PRO A 13 -60.76 -12.29 -20.05
N ASP A 14 -60.10 -11.39 -19.31
CA ASP A 14 -60.52 -10.73 -18.05
C ASP A 14 -61.31 -11.54 -17.01
N GLU A 15 -60.68 -11.87 -15.87
CA GLU A 15 -61.18 -11.50 -14.53
C GLU A 15 -60.26 -12.00 -13.40
N SER A 16 -60.09 -11.12 -12.42
CA SER A 16 -59.44 -11.26 -11.13
C SER A 16 -59.67 -12.59 -10.38
N GLN A 17 -58.59 -13.19 -9.86
CA GLN A 17 -58.55 -13.76 -8.50
C GLN A 17 -57.12 -14.15 -8.11
N GLY A 18 -56.75 -13.80 -6.87
CA GLY A 18 -55.39 -13.82 -6.36
C GLY A 18 -54.78 -15.22 -6.18
N ALA A 19 -53.45 -15.23 -6.19
CA ALA A 19 -52.64 -16.34 -5.72
C ALA A 19 -51.45 -15.80 -4.92
N ASP A 20 -51.51 -16.14 -3.63
CA ASP A 20 -50.42 -16.18 -2.66
C ASP A 20 -49.18 -16.90 -3.23
N ALA A 21 -48.04 -16.23 -3.14
CA ALA A 21 -46.72 -16.83 -3.28
C ALA A 21 -45.74 -16.12 -2.33
N SER A 22 -45.97 -16.31 -1.03
CA SER A 22 -45.00 -16.06 0.02
C SER A 22 -43.77 -16.97 -0.14
N ARG A 23 -42.75 -16.50 -0.85
CA ARG A 23 -41.38 -17.01 -0.69
C ARG A 23 -40.81 -16.41 0.59
N GLY A 24 -40.69 -17.25 1.61
CA GLY A 24 -40.13 -16.89 2.91
C GLY A 24 -38.71 -16.34 2.81
N ILE A 25 -38.44 -15.37 3.67
CA ILE A 25 -37.11 -14.77 3.89
C ILE A 25 -36.19 -15.88 4.45
N PRO A 26 -34.95 -16.00 3.94
CA PRO A 26 -33.93 -16.88 4.52
C PRO A 26 -33.80 -16.69 6.04
N ALA A 27 -33.77 -17.78 6.83
CA ALA A 27 -33.83 -17.71 8.29
C ALA A 27 -32.64 -16.97 8.92
N ASP A 28 -31.54 -16.83 8.19
CA ASP A 28 -30.33 -16.07 8.48
C ASP A 28 -30.50 -14.55 8.32
N LEU A 29 -31.56 -14.08 7.64
CA LEU A 29 -31.87 -12.66 7.44
C LEU A 29 -32.90 -12.10 8.43
N ILE A 30 -33.57 -12.95 9.22
CA ILE A 30 -34.60 -12.54 10.19
C ILE A 30 -34.06 -11.62 11.30
N PRO A 31 -32.86 -11.84 11.89
CA PRO A 31 -32.34 -10.96 12.93
C PRO A 31 -32.05 -9.52 12.45
N TYR A 32 -31.85 -9.32 11.15
CA TYR A 32 -31.50 -8.02 10.57
C TYR A 32 -32.72 -7.16 10.22
N LEU A 33 -33.90 -7.75 10.09
CA LEU A 33 -35.14 -7.01 9.85
C LEU A 33 -35.77 -6.50 11.16
N GLU A 34 -35.51 -7.16 12.28
CA GLU A 34 -36.03 -6.74 13.60
C GLU A 34 -35.19 -5.64 14.27
N ALA A 35 -33.95 -5.42 13.82
CA ALA A 35 -33.09 -4.33 14.28
C ALA A 35 -33.35 -2.97 13.58
N ALA A 36 -34.15 -2.97 12.51
CA ALA A 36 -34.42 -1.76 11.71
C ALA A 36 -35.66 -0.96 12.17
N ASP A 37 -36.46 -1.49 13.10
CA ASP A 37 -37.77 -0.92 13.48
C ASP A 37 -37.96 -0.67 14.99
N ALA A 38 -36.89 -0.66 15.80
CA ALA A 38 -36.99 -0.29 17.22
C ALA A 38 -36.70 1.22 17.43
N PRO A 39 -37.64 2.00 18.02
CA PRO A 39 -37.38 3.38 18.38
C PRO A 39 -36.51 3.46 19.65
N ASP A 40 -35.53 4.36 19.63
CA ASP A 40 -34.67 4.69 20.77
C ASP A 40 -35.51 5.12 21.98
N LEU A 41 -35.38 4.38 23.09
CA LEU A 41 -35.90 4.77 24.40
C LEU A 41 -34.74 5.22 25.28
N ASP A 42 -34.78 6.51 25.55
CA ASP A 42 -34.13 7.26 26.63
C ASP A 42 -34.51 6.66 27.99
N ASP A 43 -33.54 6.39 28.87
CA ASP A 43 -33.77 6.19 30.30
C ASP A 43 -32.52 6.59 31.09
N GLY A 44 -32.70 7.60 31.94
CA GLY A 44 -31.74 8.09 32.91
C GLY A 44 -31.76 7.35 34.26
N ASP A 45 -30.79 7.75 35.09
CA ASP A 45 -30.72 7.70 36.56
C ASP A 45 -31.36 6.52 37.30
N ILE A 46 -30.53 5.60 37.83
CA ILE A 46 -30.83 4.91 39.10
C ILE A 46 -29.55 4.74 39.94
N ASP A 47 -29.68 5.19 41.20
CA ASP A 47 -28.75 5.23 42.33
C ASP A 47 -28.26 3.89 42.91
N GLU A 48 -27.26 4.04 43.78
CA GLU A 48 -26.57 3.09 44.68
C GLU A 48 -27.46 2.32 45.69
N ASP A 49 -26.80 1.35 46.34
CA ASP A 49 -27.13 0.57 47.56
C ASP A 49 -27.95 -0.73 47.41
N ASP A 50 -27.30 -1.90 47.57
CA ASP A 50 -27.51 -2.73 48.77
C ASP A 50 -26.50 -3.89 48.91
N ALA A 51 -26.16 -4.21 50.17
CA ALA A 51 -25.10 -5.14 50.56
C ALA A 51 -25.59 -6.51 51.08
N ALA A 52 -24.84 -7.57 50.71
CA ALA A 52 -24.55 -8.82 51.45
C ALA A 52 -25.68 -9.89 51.67
N PRO A 53 -25.39 -11.16 52.08
CA PRO A 53 -24.10 -11.80 52.39
C PRO A 53 -23.85 -13.21 51.78
N SER A 54 -22.61 -13.67 51.93
CA SER A 54 -21.99 -14.98 51.62
C SER A 54 -22.50 -16.17 52.48
N PRO A 55 -22.04 -17.41 52.17
CA PRO A 55 -21.50 -18.25 53.23
C PRO A 55 -20.14 -18.91 52.89
N GLU A 56 -19.28 -18.98 53.91
CA GLU A 56 -17.97 -19.64 53.95
C GLU A 56 -18.07 -21.18 54.14
N SER A 57 -17.08 -21.93 53.65
CA SER A 57 -16.23 -22.84 54.48
C SER A 57 -15.14 -23.58 53.68
N SER A 58 -13.93 -23.02 53.76
CA SER A 58 -12.55 -23.54 53.90
C SER A 58 -12.30 -25.04 54.26
N PRO A 59 -11.03 -25.52 54.39
CA PRO A 59 -9.82 -25.32 53.57
C PRO A 59 -8.93 -26.59 53.43
N LEU A 60 -7.96 -26.60 52.50
CA LEU A 60 -6.68 -27.32 52.64
C LEU A 60 -5.57 -26.52 51.93
N GLY A 61 -4.56 -26.10 52.69
CA GLY A 61 -3.39 -25.38 52.17
C GLY A 61 -2.18 -26.26 51.91
N ILE A 62 -1.17 -25.70 51.24
CA ILE A 62 0.28 -25.86 51.45
C ILE A 62 0.99 -24.68 50.76
N SER A 63 2.00 -24.15 51.45
CA SER A 63 2.80 -22.95 51.15
C SER A 63 4.04 -23.24 50.26
N PRO A 64 4.78 -22.20 49.82
CA PRO A 64 5.76 -22.24 48.71
C PRO A 64 7.21 -22.52 49.17
N LEU A 65 8.07 -22.91 48.23
CA LEU A 65 9.52 -23.03 48.44
C LEU A 65 10.30 -21.94 47.69
N ARG A 66 11.05 -21.16 48.48
CA ARG A 66 12.17 -20.31 48.08
C ARG A 66 13.45 -21.15 47.95
N GLY A 67 14.34 -20.75 47.04
CA GLY A 67 15.77 -21.06 47.09
C GLY A 67 16.57 -19.91 46.45
N SER A 68 17.43 -19.25 47.23
CA SER A 68 18.48 -18.35 46.76
C SER A 68 19.85 -18.88 47.20
N PHE A 69 20.92 -18.53 46.48
CA PHE A 69 22.35 -18.43 46.82
C PHE A 69 23.12 -18.51 45.48
N ALA A 70 24.23 -17.84 45.16
CA ALA A 70 24.90 -16.59 45.57
C ALA A 70 26.03 -16.34 44.53
N SER A 71 26.56 -15.12 44.54
CA SER A 71 27.63 -14.54 43.71
C SER A 71 29.04 -15.10 43.96
N HIS A 72 29.92 -15.01 42.95
CA HIS A 72 31.37 -14.89 43.13
C HIS A 72 32.05 -14.15 41.95
N THR A 73 32.95 -13.23 42.30
CA THR A 73 33.90 -12.51 41.45
C THR A 73 35.35 -12.95 41.75
N ASP A 74 36.23 -12.60 40.81
CA ASP A 74 37.70 -12.44 40.85
C ASP A 74 38.65 -13.61 40.54
N GLY A 75 39.58 -13.31 39.62
CA GLY A 75 41.01 -13.65 39.79
C GLY A 75 41.73 -14.26 38.58
N SER A 76 42.43 -13.43 37.78
CA SER A 76 43.62 -13.87 37.02
C SER A 76 44.81 -14.12 37.98
N PRO A 77 45.87 -14.85 37.55
CA PRO A 77 47.11 -14.14 37.20
C PRO A 77 48.03 -14.83 36.14
N SER A 78 48.83 -13.99 35.44
CA SER A 78 50.28 -14.07 35.07
C SER A 78 50.89 -15.39 34.53
N SER A 79 51.95 -15.48 33.72
CA SER A 79 52.87 -14.62 32.94
C SER A 79 54.02 -15.55 32.44
N GLN A 80 54.87 -15.06 31.52
CA GLN A 80 56.22 -15.53 31.08
C GLN A 80 56.23 -16.16 29.68
N ALA A 81 57.16 -15.87 28.76
CA ALA A 81 58.24 -14.89 28.63
C ALA A 81 58.79 -14.94 27.18
N SER A 82 58.99 -13.77 26.55
CA SER A 82 60.18 -13.26 25.78
C SER A 82 61.00 -14.15 24.80
N PRO A 83 61.86 -13.61 23.88
CA PRO A 83 62.29 -12.21 23.69
C PRO A 83 62.36 -11.68 22.22
N ASP A 84 62.78 -10.41 22.14
CA ASP A 84 63.16 -9.53 21.01
C ASP A 84 64.05 -10.09 19.88
N LEU A 85 63.94 -9.49 18.69
CA LEU A 85 65.07 -8.83 18.01
C LEU A 85 64.63 -7.98 16.79
N ALA A 86 65.21 -6.79 16.70
CA ALA A 86 64.94 -5.75 15.71
C ALA A 86 65.97 -5.70 14.55
N ALA A 87 65.56 -5.01 13.49
CA ALA A 87 66.32 -4.40 12.38
C ALA A 87 66.71 -5.34 11.21
N THR A 88 66.40 -5.07 9.93
CA THR A 88 66.79 -3.89 9.14
C THR A 88 66.04 -3.81 7.79
N THR A 89 65.58 -2.60 7.44
CA THR A 89 65.48 -1.93 6.12
C THR A 89 65.61 -2.71 4.78
N SER A 90 64.63 -2.60 3.87
CA SER A 90 64.69 -1.83 2.59
C SER A 90 63.48 -2.11 1.68
N ALA A 91 63.00 -1.09 0.98
CA ALA A 91 61.82 -1.06 0.12
C ALA A 91 61.94 -1.86 -1.20
N ASN A 92 60.82 -2.41 -1.69
CA ASN A 92 60.30 -2.15 -3.05
C ASN A 92 58.85 -2.71 -3.21
N PRO A 93 57.85 -1.92 -3.68
CA PRO A 93 56.49 -2.39 -3.92
C PRO A 93 56.36 -2.87 -5.37
N ARG A 94 56.08 -4.15 -5.60
CA ARG A 94 55.66 -4.72 -6.91
C ARG A 94 55.40 -6.23 -6.76
N ALA A 95 54.30 -6.60 -6.11
CA ALA A 95 53.75 -7.97 -6.15
C ALA A 95 52.34 -8.07 -5.53
N GLU A 96 51.41 -7.16 -5.84
CA GLU A 96 49.99 -7.29 -5.42
C GLU A 96 49.02 -6.95 -6.56
N GLY A 97 49.34 -7.38 -7.78
CA GLY A 97 48.51 -7.11 -8.96
C GLY A 97 48.21 -8.33 -9.83
N LEU A 98 48.35 -9.55 -9.31
CA LEU A 98 48.21 -10.77 -10.11
C LEU A 98 47.25 -11.81 -9.51
N HIS A 99 46.65 -11.56 -8.35
CA HIS A 99 45.66 -12.45 -7.74
C HIS A 99 44.21 -11.95 -7.83
N ASP A 100 43.98 -10.65 -8.08
CA ASP A 100 42.64 -10.05 -8.20
C ASP A 100 42.04 -10.22 -9.63
N ASP A 101 42.89 -10.18 -10.66
CA ASP A 101 42.47 -10.37 -12.05
C ASP A 101 42.02 -11.81 -12.35
N SER A 102 42.51 -12.80 -11.61
CA SER A 102 42.14 -14.22 -11.79
C SER A 102 40.73 -14.50 -11.27
N GLU A 103 40.34 -13.89 -10.15
CA GLU A 103 38.99 -14.03 -9.58
C GLU A 103 37.97 -13.25 -10.39
N ARG A 104 38.33 -12.04 -10.83
CA ARG A 104 37.54 -11.24 -11.76
C ARG A 104 37.35 -11.94 -13.11
N GLN A 105 38.37 -12.59 -13.66
CA GLN A 105 38.26 -13.40 -14.88
C GLN A 105 37.42 -14.68 -14.68
N ALA A 106 37.46 -15.29 -13.51
CA ALA A 106 36.61 -16.44 -13.19
C ALA A 106 35.13 -16.04 -13.06
N ALA A 107 34.85 -14.89 -12.45
CA ALA A 107 33.51 -14.32 -12.36
C ALA A 107 32.95 -13.92 -13.73
N LEU A 108 33.78 -13.30 -14.59
CA LEU A 108 33.41 -12.97 -15.97
C LEU A 108 33.16 -14.23 -16.82
N ARG A 109 33.93 -15.31 -16.63
CA ARG A 109 33.70 -16.59 -17.31
C ARG A 109 32.38 -17.25 -16.89
N ALA A 110 32.04 -17.21 -15.60
CA ALA A 110 30.76 -17.71 -15.11
C ALA A 110 29.56 -16.92 -15.68
N LEU A 111 29.73 -15.61 -15.90
CA LEU A 111 28.73 -14.74 -16.51
C LEU A 111 28.51 -15.04 -18.00
N VAL A 112 29.57 -15.45 -18.70
CA VAL A 112 29.56 -15.80 -20.14
C VAL A 112 29.08 -17.24 -20.38
N GLU A 113 29.35 -18.18 -19.47
CA GLU A 113 28.90 -19.58 -19.59
C GLU A 113 27.40 -19.77 -19.31
N HIS A 114 26.74 -18.82 -18.63
CA HIS A 114 25.32 -18.90 -18.28
C HIS A 114 24.41 -17.91 -19.02
N SER A 115 24.92 -17.14 -19.99
CA SER A 115 24.10 -16.23 -20.79
C SER A 115 23.90 -16.77 -22.21
N LEU A 116 22.71 -17.36 -22.44
CA LEU A 116 22.18 -17.55 -23.79
C LEU A 116 21.77 -16.17 -24.32
N LEU A 117 22.58 -15.57 -25.20
CA LEU A 117 22.19 -14.91 -26.46
C LEU A 117 23.42 -14.30 -27.18
N LEU A 118 23.53 -14.60 -28.47
CA LEU A 118 24.58 -14.18 -29.41
C LEU A 118 24.47 -12.68 -29.80
N GLY A 119 25.62 -11.98 -29.90
CA GLY A 119 25.82 -10.59 -30.42
C GLY A 119 25.75 -10.47 -31.95
N PRO A 120 26.43 -9.50 -32.67
CA PRO A 120 27.70 -8.77 -32.36
C PRO A 120 27.67 -7.22 -32.64
N ASP A 121 28.66 -6.36 -32.35
CA ASP A 121 30.08 -6.30 -32.78
C ASP A 121 31.00 -5.49 -31.80
N PRO A 122 32.22 -5.99 -31.47
CA PRO A 122 33.17 -5.43 -30.49
C PRO A 122 34.34 -4.59 -31.06
N SER A 123 34.10 -3.55 -31.85
CA SER A 123 35.17 -2.71 -32.46
C SER A 123 35.34 -1.28 -31.89
N ILE A 124 34.70 -0.90 -30.78
CA ILE A 124 34.79 0.49 -30.23
C ILE A 124 35.31 0.52 -28.78
N LEU A 125 36.39 -0.20 -28.50
CA LEU A 125 37.12 -0.08 -27.21
C LEU A 125 38.63 0.16 -27.43
N ALA A 126 39.00 0.76 -28.56
CA ALA A 126 40.40 1.02 -28.91
C ALA A 126 40.81 2.51 -28.95
N GLU A 127 39.97 3.46 -28.50
CA GLU A 127 40.28 4.90 -28.61
C GLU A 127 40.13 5.71 -27.32
N ILE A 128 40.39 5.11 -26.16
CA ILE A 128 40.57 5.87 -24.91
C ILE A 128 41.91 5.48 -24.30
N GLU A 129 42.99 5.90 -24.94
CA GLU A 129 44.33 6.07 -24.37
C GLU A 129 45.26 6.68 -25.44
N SER A 130 45.24 8.01 -25.63
CA SER A 130 46.45 8.80 -25.96
C SER A 130 46.14 10.30 -25.97
N ASP A 131 46.90 11.04 -25.15
CA ASP A 131 47.49 12.37 -25.39
C ASP A 131 46.55 13.55 -25.75
N GLY A 132 46.64 14.74 -25.13
CA GLY A 132 47.81 15.43 -24.62
C GLY A 132 48.06 16.68 -25.48
N ASP A 133 47.79 17.85 -24.87
CA ASP A 133 48.34 19.18 -25.13
C ASP A 133 48.02 20.01 -26.42
N ASP A 134 47.87 21.32 -26.12
CA ASP A 134 48.22 22.54 -26.87
C ASP A 134 47.31 23.17 -27.97
N ASP A 135 46.77 24.34 -27.57
CA ASP A 135 46.92 25.68 -28.17
C ASP A 135 46.20 26.17 -29.46
N GLU A 136 45.68 27.40 -29.28
CA GLU A 136 45.60 28.54 -30.21
C GLU A 136 44.42 28.74 -31.22
N TRP A 137 43.62 29.76 -30.87
CA TRP A 137 43.25 30.96 -31.67
C TRP A 137 42.42 30.86 -32.98
N PHE A 138 41.29 31.59 -32.94
CA PHE A 138 40.87 32.71 -33.83
C PHE A 138 39.48 32.65 -34.47
N ASP A 139 38.89 33.84 -34.53
CA ASP A 139 37.53 34.27 -34.91
C ASP A 139 37.07 33.90 -36.33
N GLY A 140 35.75 33.96 -36.55
CA GLY A 140 35.18 34.04 -37.88
C GLY A 140 33.65 34.02 -37.91
N ASP A 141 33.06 35.22 -37.94
CA ASP A 141 31.63 35.51 -38.05
C ASP A 141 30.97 35.05 -39.37
N ASP A 142 29.63 35.05 -39.29
CA ASP A 142 28.67 35.56 -40.28
C ASP A 142 28.00 34.67 -41.35
N GLU A 143 26.68 34.68 -41.19
CA GLU A 143 25.63 34.97 -42.18
C GLU A 143 25.26 33.99 -43.30
N ALA A 144 24.02 33.49 -43.12
CA ALA A 144 22.87 33.71 -43.99
C ALA A 144 22.85 33.16 -45.42
N GLY A 145 21.69 32.60 -45.78
CA GLY A 145 21.11 32.88 -47.09
C GLY A 145 20.67 31.67 -47.91
N SER A 146 19.42 31.27 -47.68
CA SER A 146 18.40 31.10 -48.71
C SER A 146 18.62 30.10 -49.88
N SER A 147 17.76 29.10 -49.85
CA SER A 147 16.77 28.76 -50.89
C SER A 147 17.19 28.13 -52.23
N SER A 148 16.52 27.00 -52.44
CA SER A 148 15.81 26.59 -53.66
C SER A 148 16.57 25.83 -54.75
N SER A 149 16.22 24.54 -54.80
CA SER A 149 15.51 23.91 -55.91
C SER A 149 16.30 23.45 -57.15
N MET A 150 16.16 22.14 -57.38
CA MET A 150 16.05 21.44 -58.67
C MET A 150 17.32 20.93 -59.36
N ASN A 151 17.47 19.60 -59.24
CA ASN A 151 17.39 18.61 -60.33
C ASN A 151 18.70 17.92 -60.77
N GLY A 152 18.70 16.58 -60.66
CA GLY A 152 19.30 15.70 -61.66
C GLY A 152 20.50 14.85 -61.24
N GLY A 153 20.28 13.53 -61.18
CA GLY A 153 21.18 12.57 -61.86
C GLY A 153 22.30 11.88 -61.06
N ALA A 154 22.04 10.60 -60.77
CA ALA A 154 22.93 9.45 -60.94
C ALA A 154 24.26 9.30 -60.15
N GLU A 155 24.30 8.17 -59.43
CA GLU A 155 25.40 7.22 -59.24
C GLU A 155 26.56 7.49 -58.26
N ASN A 156 26.74 6.47 -57.39
CA ASN A 156 27.95 5.97 -56.72
C ASN A 156 28.34 6.50 -55.33
N GLY A 157 28.38 5.56 -54.38
CA GLY A 157 29.55 5.38 -53.49
C GLY A 157 29.36 5.76 -52.02
N ASP A 158 29.35 4.74 -51.18
CA ASP A 158 29.78 4.67 -49.77
C ASP A 158 29.94 5.97 -48.98
N GLY A 159 29.18 6.10 -47.89
CA GLY A 159 29.39 7.12 -46.89
C GLY A 159 28.58 6.87 -45.62
N ARG A 160 29.22 6.17 -44.67
CA ARG A 160 29.09 6.31 -43.20
C ARG A 160 27.68 6.59 -42.65
N GLY A 161 27.10 5.56 -42.03
CA GLY A 161 25.96 5.71 -41.13
C GLY A 161 26.35 6.60 -39.95
N ASP A 162 25.82 7.81 -39.96
CA ASP A 162 25.93 8.78 -38.89
C ASP A 162 24.90 8.39 -37.81
N HIS A 163 25.38 8.01 -36.62
CA HIS A 163 24.55 7.81 -35.45
C HIS A 163 24.10 9.18 -34.93
N ALA A 164 23.05 9.72 -35.55
CA ALA A 164 22.35 10.90 -35.05
C ALA A 164 21.54 10.50 -33.81
N THR A 165 22.03 10.86 -32.63
CA THR A 165 21.20 10.99 -31.42
C THR A 165 20.20 12.12 -31.66
N GLY A 166 19.02 11.78 -32.18
CA GLY A 166 17.97 12.75 -32.50
C GLY A 166 17.44 13.41 -31.23
N ARG A 167 17.73 14.69 -31.04
CA ARG A 167 16.85 15.56 -30.24
C ARG A 167 15.49 15.56 -30.94
N MET A 168 14.43 15.13 -30.24
CA MET A 168 13.05 15.27 -30.74
C MET A 168 12.86 16.69 -31.23
N SER A 169 12.25 16.85 -32.41
CA SER A 169 11.92 18.19 -32.87
C SER A 169 10.89 18.81 -31.92
N HIS A 170 10.86 20.14 -31.84
CA HIS A 170 9.87 20.84 -31.03
C HIS A 170 8.44 20.43 -31.41
N ASP A 171 8.19 20.21 -32.70
CA ASP A 171 6.89 19.78 -33.23
C ASP A 171 6.54 18.35 -32.76
N ASP A 172 7.50 17.41 -32.78
CA ASP A 172 7.27 16.04 -32.27
C ASP A 172 6.96 16.02 -30.76
N ALA A 173 7.62 16.90 -30.00
CA ALA A 173 7.37 17.04 -28.57
C ALA A 173 5.99 17.66 -28.27
N LEU A 174 5.54 18.62 -29.10
CA LEU A 174 4.19 19.18 -29.00
C LEU A 174 3.12 18.15 -29.37
N ASP A 175 3.35 17.37 -30.41
CA ASP A 175 2.43 16.31 -30.83
C ASP A 175 2.29 15.21 -29.76
N GLU A 176 3.38 14.81 -29.11
CA GLU A 176 3.31 13.83 -28.03
C GLU A 176 2.58 14.39 -26.80
N ALA A 177 2.84 15.66 -26.45
CA ALA A 177 2.11 16.33 -25.37
C ALA A 177 0.60 16.42 -25.66
N ALA A 178 0.21 16.65 -26.91
CA ALA A 178 -1.18 16.68 -27.32
C ALA A 178 -1.84 15.29 -27.18
N ARG A 179 -1.15 14.22 -27.57
CA ARG A 179 -1.64 12.83 -27.39
C ARG A 179 -1.79 12.47 -25.92
N ASP A 180 -0.83 12.84 -25.08
CA ASP A 180 -0.91 12.60 -23.64
C ASP A 180 -2.10 13.32 -22.99
N LEU A 181 -2.39 14.55 -23.41
CA LEU A 181 -3.58 15.26 -22.95
C LEU A 181 -4.89 14.57 -23.37
N GLU A 182 -4.94 14.04 -24.60
CA GLU A 182 -6.09 13.27 -25.09
C GLU A 182 -6.29 11.97 -24.30
N ARG A 183 -5.20 11.25 -24.03
CA ARG A 183 -5.19 10.04 -23.19
C ARG A 183 -5.65 10.35 -21.76
N ASP A 184 -5.16 11.43 -21.16
CA ASP A 184 -5.60 11.88 -19.84
C ASP A 184 -7.10 12.19 -19.81
N ALA A 185 -7.62 12.84 -20.86
CA ALA A 185 -9.05 13.08 -20.99
C ALA A 185 -9.84 11.76 -21.15
N GLN A 186 -9.30 10.75 -21.82
CA GLN A 186 -9.94 9.44 -21.95
C GLN A 186 -9.94 8.66 -20.64
N VAL A 187 -8.82 8.60 -19.92
CA VAL A 187 -8.73 8.00 -18.58
C VAL A 187 -9.76 8.64 -17.64
N LYS A 188 -9.87 9.98 -17.64
CA LYS A 188 -10.88 10.70 -16.85
C LYS A 188 -12.32 10.34 -17.22
N ARG A 189 -12.63 10.21 -18.52
CA ARG A 189 -13.97 9.79 -18.98
C ARG A 189 -14.31 8.37 -18.53
N ILE A 190 -13.38 7.43 -18.67
CA ILE A 190 -13.54 6.05 -18.20
C ILE A 190 -13.74 6.05 -16.68
N TYR A 191 -12.88 6.75 -15.95
CA TYR A 191 -13.00 6.82 -14.50
C TYR A 191 -14.37 7.37 -14.06
N HIS A 192 -14.86 8.45 -14.67
CA HIS A 192 -16.17 9.00 -14.37
C HIS A 192 -17.31 8.00 -14.61
N SER A 193 -17.26 7.23 -15.71
CA SER A 193 -18.27 6.20 -16.00
C SER A 193 -18.28 5.07 -14.96
N ILE A 194 -17.13 4.77 -14.35
CA ILE A 194 -17.01 3.80 -13.26
C ILE A 194 -17.48 4.42 -11.93
N VAL A 195 -17.20 5.69 -11.66
CA VAL A 195 -17.64 6.43 -10.46
C VAL A 195 -19.18 6.55 -10.37
N GLU A 196 -19.87 6.61 -11.51
CA GLU A 196 -21.35 6.60 -11.56
C GLU A 196 -21.97 5.29 -11.04
N ARG A 197 -21.18 4.23 -10.85
CA ARG A 197 -21.62 2.96 -10.26
C ARG A 197 -21.72 3.08 -8.73
N ALA A 198 -22.32 2.08 -8.10
CA ALA A 198 -22.39 2.04 -6.64
C ALA A 198 -20.98 2.15 -6.03
N PRO A 199 -20.73 3.08 -5.08
CA PRO A 199 -19.38 3.35 -4.61
C PRO A 199 -18.83 2.23 -3.71
N GLU A 200 -17.51 2.24 -3.47
CA GLU A 200 -16.77 1.22 -2.68
C GLU A 200 -17.33 1.01 -1.27
N HIS A 201 -17.95 2.04 -0.67
CA HIS A 201 -18.56 1.98 0.66
C HIS A 201 -20.04 1.54 0.64
N SER A 202 -20.63 1.26 -0.52
CA SER A 202 -22.00 0.73 -0.64
C SER A 202 -21.94 -0.79 -0.81
N VAL A 203 -21.88 -1.50 0.32
CA VAL A 203 -21.63 -2.95 0.35
C VAL A 203 -22.80 -3.71 -0.26
N GLN A 204 -22.48 -4.60 -1.19
CA GLN A 204 -23.41 -5.54 -1.80
C GLN A 204 -22.86 -6.94 -1.60
N PRO A 205 -23.20 -7.63 -0.49
CA PRO A 205 -22.55 -8.88 -0.08
C PRO A 205 -22.79 -10.01 -1.09
N SER A 206 -21.94 -10.08 -2.12
CA SER A 206 -22.00 -11.09 -3.17
C SER A 206 -20.73 -11.06 -4.00
N LEU A 207 -20.26 -12.25 -4.38
CA LEU A 207 -19.16 -12.43 -5.32
C LEU A 207 -19.67 -12.87 -6.70
N GLU A 208 -20.98 -13.02 -6.88
CA GLU A 208 -21.58 -13.63 -8.07
C GLU A 208 -21.33 -12.80 -9.33
N ARG A 209 -21.45 -11.46 -9.24
CA ARG A 209 -21.22 -10.57 -10.38
C ARG A 209 -19.77 -10.61 -10.84
N VAL A 210 -18.83 -10.49 -9.91
CA VAL A 210 -17.39 -10.54 -10.21
C VAL A 210 -17.01 -11.90 -10.79
N ARG A 211 -17.43 -13.00 -10.15
CA ARG A 211 -17.19 -14.37 -10.65
C ARG A 211 -17.76 -14.57 -12.04
N ALA A 212 -18.95 -14.05 -12.31
CA ALA A 212 -19.55 -14.15 -13.64
C ALA A 212 -18.74 -13.45 -14.72
N VAL A 213 -18.15 -12.28 -14.44
CA VAL A 213 -17.30 -11.59 -15.41
C VAL A 213 -15.98 -12.34 -15.59
N LEU A 214 -15.36 -12.78 -14.49
CA LEU A 214 -14.10 -13.54 -14.52
C LEU A 214 -14.23 -14.88 -15.26
N ASP A 215 -15.34 -15.60 -15.08
CA ASP A 215 -15.66 -16.85 -15.80
C ASP A 215 -15.73 -16.62 -17.31
N ILE A 216 -16.38 -15.54 -17.76
CA ILE A 216 -16.44 -15.16 -19.18
C ILE A 216 -15.04 -14.82 -19.73
N LEU A 217 -14.20 -14.20 -18.91
CA LEU A 217 -12.80 -13.86 -19.23
C LEU A 217 -11.86 -15.06 -19.20
N GLY A 218 -12.33 -16.26 -18.84
CA GLY A 218 -11.51 -17.47 -18.76
C GLY A 218 -10.66 -17.55 -17.48
N ASP A 219 -11.16 -17.01 -16.37
CA ASP A 219 -10.54 -17.04 -15.04
C ASP A 219 -9.10 -16.48 -15.00
N PRO A 220 -8.87 -15.22 -15.45
CA PRO A 220 -7.53 -14.63 -15.48
C PRO A 220 -6.84 -14.62 -14.12
N GLN A 221 -7.61 -14.52 -13.02
CA GLN A 221 -7.12 -14.54 -11.65
C GLN A 221 -6.43 -15.83 -11.23
N ASN A 222 -6.59 -16.92 -11.99
CA ASN A 222 -5.96 -18.21 -11.73
C ASN A 222 -4.68 -18.43 -12.56
N SER A 223 -4.29 -17.46 -13.39
CA SER A 223 -3.15 -17.59 -14.31
C SER A 223 -1.78 -17.25 -13.68
N TYR A 224 -1.78 -16.67 -12.49
CA TYR A 224 -0.59 -16.32 -11.72
C TYR A 224 -0.82 -16.51 -10.22
N PRO A 225 0.22 -16.82 -9.43
CA PRO A 225 0.10 -16.92 -7.98
C PRO A 225 -0.08 -15.54 -7.34
N THR A 226 -0.78 -15.49 -6.21
CA THR A 226 -1.09 -14.22 -5.52
C THR A 226 -0.77 -14.25 -4.03
N ILE A 227 -0.52 -13.07 -3.46
CA ILE A 227 -0.52 -12.77 -2.02
C ILE A 227 -1.73 -11.88 -1.74
N HIS A 228 -2.61 -12.28 -0.81
CA HIS A 228 -3.86 -11.58 -0.52
C HIS A 228 -3.81 -10.90 0.85
N ILE A 229 -3.98 -9.58 0.90
CA ILE A 229 -3.70 -8.76 2.09
C ILE A 229 -4.98 -8.08 2.57
N THR A 230 -5.37 -8.33 3.82
CA THR A 230 -6.45 -7.62 4.52
C THR A 230 -5.99 -7.09 5.88
N GLY A 231 -6.87 -6.34 6.53
CA GLY A 231 -6.66 -5.73 7.84
C GLY A 231 -7.33 -4.36 7.93
N THR A 232 -7.21 -3.67 9.06
CA THR A 232 -7.76 -2.32 9.21
C THR A 232 -6.73 -1.28 8.78
N ASN A 233 -5.55 -1.30 9.40
CA ASN A 233 -4.45 -0.38 9.08
C ASN A 233 -3.23 -1.16 8.53
N GLY A 234 -2.38 -0.50 7.74
CA GLY A 234 -1.12 -1.11 7.23
C GLY A 234 -1.25 -1.97 5.97
N LYS A 235 -2.46 -2.20 5.44
CA LYS A 235 -2.70 -2.99 4.21
C LYS A 235 -1.88 -2.48 3.01
N THR A 236 -2.09 -1.22 2.62
CA THR A 236 -1.39 -0.61 1.49
C THR A 236 0.12 -0.58 1.69
N SER A 237 0.61 -0.24 2.89
CA SER A 237 2.06 -0.25 3.19
C SER A 237 2.64 -1.66 3.01
N THR A 238 1.99 -2.68 3.59
CA THR A 238 2.42 -4.07 3.48
C THR A 238 2.39 -4.55 2.02
N ALA A 239 1.36 -4.19 1.26
CA ALA A 239 1.27 -4.51 -0.16
C ALA A 239 2.41 -3.88 -0.98
N ARG A 240 2.75 -2.62 -0.72
CA ARG A 240 3.83 -1.91 -1.41
C ARG A 240 5.22 -2.44 -1.05
N ILE A 241 5.45 -2.78 0.21
CA ILE A 241 6.70 -3.42 0.66
C ILE A 241 6.83 -4.82 0.03
N THR A 242 5.75 -5.60 0.03
CA THR A 242 5.69 -6.93 -0.61
C THR A 242 6.01 -6.84 -2.11
N ASP A 243 5.38 -5.91 -2.82
CA ASP A 243 5.65 -5.63 -4.24
C ASP A 243 7.12 -5.24 -4.47
N SER A 244 7.70 -4.39 -3.63
CA SER A 244 9.10 -3.97 -3.75
C SER A 244 10.08 -5.12 -3.54
N LEU A 245 9.84 -5.98 -2.54
CA LEU A 245 10.65 -7.18 -2.28
C LEU A 245 10.58 -8.19 -3.44
N LEU A 246 9.39 -8.45 -3.98
CA LEU A 246 9.22 -9.35 -5.12
C LEU A 246 9.87 -8.78 -6.40
N THR A 247 9.75 -7.47 -6.62
CA THR A 247 10.40 -6.77 -7.73
C THR A 247 11.93 -6.84 -7.59
N ALA A 248 12.47 -6.63 -6.38
CA ALA A 248 13.91 -6.78 -6.11
C ALA A 248 14.41 -8.21 -6.31
N PHE A 249 13.54 -9.21 -6.14
CA PHE A 249 13.84 -10.61 -6.49
C PHE A 249 13.88 -10.85 -8.01
N GLY A 250 13.39 -9.89 -8.81
CA GLY A 250 13.33 -9.97 -10.28
C GLY A 250 12.03 -10.54 -10.83
N MET A 251 10.94 -10.53 -10.04
CA MET A 251 9.62 -10.91 -10.51
C MET A 251 8.90 -9.76 -11.19
N ARG A 252 8.14 -10.05 -12.25
CA ARG A 252 7.15 -9.12 -12.79
C ARG A 252 5.93 -9.11 -11.88
N THR A 253 5.75 -8.06 -11.12
CA THR A 253 4.66 -7.96 -10.14
C THR A 253 3.44 -7.26 -10.73
N GLY A 254 2.25 -7.67 -10.29
CA GLY A 254 1.02 -6.90 -10.43
C GLY A 254 0.48 -6.55 -9.05
N ARG A 255 0.35 -5.26 -8.72
CA ARG A 255 -0.18 -4.83 -7.42
C ARG A 255 -1.52 -4.12 -7.57
N PHE A 256 -2.52 -4.56 -6.81
CA PHE A 256 -3.83 -3.92 -6.72
C PHE A 256 -4.04 -3.35 -5.32
N THR A 257 -4.23 -2.03 -5.21
CA THR A 257 -4.36 -1.30 -3.93
C THR A 257 -5.53 -0.32 -3.93
N SER A 258 -6.07 0.00 -2.74
CA SER A 258 -7.12 1.02 -2.61
C SER A 258 -7.06 1.80 -1.29
N PRO A 259 -7.63 3.03 -1.26
CA PRO A 259 -7.95 3.87 -2.43
C PRO A 259 -6.68 4.45 -3.08
N HIS A 260 -6.83 5.17 -4.20
CA HIS A 260 -5.72 6.00 -4.74
C HIS A 260 -5.62 7.34 -4.01
N LEU A 261 -4.45 7.97 -4.08
CA LEU A 261 -4.19 9.30 -3.53
C LEU A 261 -4.41 10.40 -4.58
N VAL A 262 -3.70 10.33 -5.72
CA VAL A 262 -3.69 11.42 -6.72
C VAL A 262 -4.29 10.97 -8.04
N ASP A 263 -3.92 9.80 -8.54
CA ASP A 263 -4.35 9.27 -9.83
C ASP A 263 -4.94 7.87 -9.68
N VAL A 264 -6.08 7.65 -10.34
CA VAL A 264 -6.78 6.37 -10.33
C VAL A 264 -5.91 5.19 -10.78
N ARG A 265 -4.92 5.44 -11.64
CA ARG A 265 -3.99 4.42 -12.13
C ARG A 265 -3.14 3.83 -11.02
N GLU A 266 -2.94 4.53 -9.89
CA GLU A 266 -2.25 3.99 -8.71
C GLU A 266 -2.91 2.72 -8.16
N ARG A 267 -4.20 2.51 -8.44
CA ARG A 267 -4.91 1.29 -8.02
C ARG A 267 -4.36 0.05 -8.71
N ILE A 268 -3.84 0.14 -9.94
CA ILE A 268 -3.33 -0.98 -10.72
C ILE A 268 -1.86 -0.69 -11.08
N CYS A 269 -0.93 -1.36 -10.43
CA CYS A 269 0.50 -1.21 -10.69
C CYS A 269 1.08 -2.47 -11.35
N LEU A 270 2.03 -2.27 -12.27
CA LEU A 270 2.82 -3.30 -12.93
C LEU A 270 4.30 -2.99 -12.65
N GLU A 271 5.04 -3.95 -12.10
CA GLU A 271 6.47 -3.80 -11.74
C GLU A 271 6.75 -2.55 -10.90
N GLY A 272 5.93 -2.35 -9.86
CA GLY A 272 6.04 -1.20 -8.95
C GLY A 272 5.53 0.14 -9.50
N GLN A 273 5.17 0.24 -10.79
CA GLN A 273 4.72 1.48 -11.42
C GLN A 273 3.21 1.48 -11.70
N PRO A 274 2.48 2.61 -11.52
CA PRO A 274 1.10 2.71 -11.97
C PRO A 274 0.95 2.35 -13.44
N ILE A 275 -0.15 1.69 -13.80
CA ILE A 275 -0.44 1.33 -15.18
C ILE A 275 -0.40 2.59 -16.07
N SER A 276 0.18 2.44 -17.28
CA SER A 276 0.23 3.55 -18.24
C SER A 276 -1.18 3.98 -18.65
N ARG A 277 -1.33 5.19 -19.19
CA ARG A 277 -2.63 5.68 -19.69
C ARG A 277 -3.22 4.75 -20.73
N ASP A 278 -2.42 4.36 -21.72
CA ASP A 278 -2.83 3.42 -22.76
C ASP A 278 -3.14 2.04 -22.17
N GLY A 279 -2.37 1.59 -21.16
CA GLY A 279 -2.65 0.36 -20.44
C GLY A 279 -3.98 0.40 -19.69
N PHE A 280 -4.31 1.51 -19.03
CA PHE A 280 -5.59 1.71 -18.34
C PHE A 280 -6.76 1.69 -19.31
N ILE A 281 -6.62 2.38 -20.45
CA ILE A 281 -7.63 2.42 -21.51
C ILE A 281 -7.89 1.02 -22.05
N ARG A 282 -6.83 0.27 -22.41
CA ARG A 282 -6.96 -1.12 -22.87
C ARG A 282 -7.58 -2.02 -21.82
N ALA A 283 -7.11 -1.95 -20.58
CA ALA A 283 -7.65 -2.75 -19.48
C ALA A 283 -9.15 -2.53 -19.26
N TRP A 284 -9.66 -1.32 -19.50
CA TRP A 284 -11.10 -1.05 -19.50
C TRP A 284 -11.80 -1.61 -20.74
N GLU A 285 -11.30 -1.31 -21.94
CA GLU A 285 -11.88 -1.75 -23.21
C GLU A 285 -12.00 -3.29 -23.30
N ASP A 286 -11.03 -4.00 -22.73
CA ASP A 286 -11.00 -5.47 -22.68
C ASP A 286 -12.13 -6.04 -21.80
N VAL A 287 -12.48 -5.37 -20.69
CA VAL A 287 -13.46 -5.91 -19.73
C VAL A 287 -14.86 -5.32 -19.88
N GLU A 288 -14.99 -4.12 -20.47
CA GLU A 288 -16.23 -3.36 -20.58
C GLU A 288 -17.38 -4.17 -21.21
N PRO A 289 -17.19 -4.90 -22.34
CA PRO A 289 -18.27 -5.67 -22.96
C PRO A 289 -18.83 -6.75 -22.05
N TYR A 290 -17.96 -7.43 -21.30
CA TYR A 290 -18.33 -8.54 -20.42
C TYR A 290 -19.00 -8.04 -19.15
N ILE A 291 -18.51 -6.92 -18.60
CA ILE A 291 -19.19 -6.19 -17.52
C ILE A 291 -20.59 -5.77 -17.98
N GLY A 292 -20.73 -5.25 -19.21
CA GLY A 292 -22.02 -4.90 -19.81
C GLY A 292 -23.00 -6.07 -19.86
N MET A 293 -22.56 -7.24 -20.32
CA MET A 293 -23.39 -8.45 -20.35
C MET A 293 -23.87 -8.87 -18.95
N VAL A 294 -22.99 -8.84 -17.95
CA VAL A 294 -23.33 -9.22 -16.57
C VAL A 294 -24.23 -8.16 -15.92
N ASP A 295 -23.99 -6.87 -16.17
CA ASP A 295 -24.83 -5.76 -15.73
C ASP A 295 -26.26 -5.90 -16.27
N GLU A 296 -26.43 -6.17 -17.57
CA GLU A 296 -27.73 -6.38 -18.21
C GLU A 296 -28.46 -7.57 -17.61
N ARG A 297 -27.77 -8.70 -17.45
CA ARG A 297 -28.33 -9.91 -16.84
C ARG A 297 -28.74 -9.68 -15.39
N SER A 298 -27.91 -8.98 -14.61
CA SER A 298 -28.21 -8.65 -13.21
C SER A 298 -29.47 -7.78 -13.13
N LYS A 299 -29.55 -6.71 -13.93
CA LYS A 299 -30.72 -5.83 -14.01
C LYS A 299 -31.99 -6.56 -14.43
N ALA A 300 -31.90 -7.46 -15.42
CA ALA A 300 -33.04 -8.26 -15.87
C ALA A 300 -33.61 -9.16 -14.75
N ASN A 301 -32.76 -9.54 -13.78
CA ASN A 301 -33.13 -10.33 -12.61
C ASN A 301 -33.43 -9.46 -11.36
N GLY A 302 -33.55 -8.14 -11.49
CA GLY A 302 -33.81 -7.21 -10.39
C GLY A 302 -32.58 -6.89 -9.52
N GLY A 303 -31.38 -7.30 -9.94
CA GLY A 303 -30.13 -7.03 -9.26
C GLY A 303 -29.44 -5.72 -9.72
N PRO A 304 -28.45 -5.24 -8.96
CA PRO A 304 -27.67 -4.05 -9.30
C PRO A 304 -26.59 -4.34 -10.36
N ARG A 305 -26.05 -3.28 -10.95
CA ARG A 305 -24.81 -3.35 -11.76
C ARG A 305 -23.63 -3.72 -10.87
N LEU A 306 -22.52 -4.13 -11.49
CA LEU A 306 -21.22 -4.16 -10.81
C LEU A 306 -20.93 -2.81 -10.15
N SER A 307 -20.46 -2.86 -8.91
CA SER A 307 -20.01 -1.69 -8.15
C SER A 307 -18.70 -1.13 -8.71
N PHE A 308 -18.35 0.07 -8.27
CA PHE A 308 -17.07 0.72 -8.57
C PHE A 308 -15.88 -0.22 -8.28
N PHE A 309 -15.86 -0.84 -7.10
CA PHE A 309 -14.74 -1.67 -6.68
C PHE A 309 -14.70 -3.03 -7.41
N GLU A 310 -15.88 -3.60 -7.71
CA GLU A 310 -15.98 -4.83 -8.51
C GLU A 310 -15.40 -4.64 -9.91
N VAL A 311 -15.67 -3.49 -10.56
CA VAL A 311 -15.09 -3.16 -11.86
C VAL A 311 -13.57 -3.06 -11.80
N PHE A 312 -13.02 -2.31 -10.84
CA PHE A 312 -11.57 -2.17 -10.68
C PHE A 312 -10.88 -3.50 -10.38
N THR A 313 -11.53 -4.37 -9.61
CA THR A 313 -11.01 -5.71 -9.32
C THR A 313 -10.91 -6.54 -10.60
N VAL A 314 -11.97 -6.56 -11.42
CA VAL A 314 -11.95 -7.26 -12.71
C VAL A 314 -10.87 -6.69 -13.64
N MET A 315 -10.78 -5.36 -13.75
CA MET A 315 -9.76 -4.68 -14.56
C MET A 315 -8.35 -5.08 -14.11
N ALA A 316 -8.06 -5.05 -12.80
CA ALA A 316 -6.75 -5.37 -12.27
C ALA A 316 -6.35 -6.82 -12.55
N LEU A 317 -7.25 -7.77 -12.26
CA LEU A 317 -7.00 -9.20 -12.47
C LEU A 317 -6.82 -9.53 -13.96
N ALA A 318 -7.60 -8.92 -14.84
CA ALA A 318 -7.42 -9.08 -16.29
C ALA A 318 -6.09 -8.46 -16.77
N ALA A 319 -5.77 -7.25 -16.32
CA ALA A 319 -4.53 -6.55 -16.71
C ALA A 319 -3.27 -7.31 -16.28
N PHE A 320 -3.29 -7.98 -15.12
CA PHE A 320 -2.17 -8.79 -14.65
C PHE A 320 -1.96 -10.06 -15.50
N ALA A 321 -3.04 -10.66 -16.00
CA ALA A 321 -2.97 -11.79 -16.92
C ALA A 321 -2.47 -11.36 -18.31
N ASP A 322 -2.90 -10.18 -18.78
CA ASP A 322 -2.47 -9.62 -20.07
C ASP A 322 -1.00 -9.12 -20.06
N TYR A 323 -0.51 -8.64 -18.91
CA TYR A 323 0.90 -8.28 -18.70
C TYR A 323 1.84 -9.48 -18.41
N PRO A 324 1.34 -10.71 -18.55
CA PRO A 324 1.62 -11.88 -17.71
C PRO A 324 2.57 -11.66 -16.52
N VAL A 325 2.02 -11.21 -15.38
CA VAL A 325 2.79 -11.08 -14.12
C VAL A 325 3.21 -12.45 -13.57
N ASP A 326 4.34 -12.48 -12.86
CA ASP A 326 4.83 -13.67 -12.16
C ASP A 326 4.21 -13.77 -10.74
N ALA A 327 3.78 -12.64 -10.16
CA ALA A 327 3.14 -12.59 -8.84
C ALA A 327 2.13 -11.42 -8.74
N GLY A 328 0.94 -11.71 -8.23
CA GLY A 328 -0.06 -10.69 -7.88
C GLY A 328 -0.06 -10.33 -6.38
N VAL A 329 0.04 -9.06 -6.03
CA VAL A 329 -0.10 -8.55 -4.66
C VAL A 329 -1.43 -7.81 -4.55
N ILE A 330 -2.41 -8.43 -3.89
CA ILE A 330 -3.80 -7.99 -3.94
C ILE A 330 -4.24 -7.50 -2.56
N GLU A 331 -4.52 -6.21 -2.45
CA GLU A 331 -5.14 -5.61 -1.27
C GLU A 331 -6.68 -5.79 -1.31
N VAL A 332 -7.25 -6.20 -0.20
CA VAL A 332 -8.70 -6.21 0.04
C VAL A 332 -9.20 -4.77 0.19
N GLY A 333 -10.29 -4.43 -0.52
CA GLY A 333 -10.92 -3.12 -0.40
C GLY A 333 -11.56 -2.93 0.98
N MET A 334 -12.49 -3.82 1.35
CA MET A 334 -13.13 -3.80 2.66
C MET A 334 -13.54 -5.18 3.16
N GLY A 335 -13.30 -5.43 4.45
CA GLY A 335 -13.63 -6.72 5.08
C GLY A 335 -12.73 -7.84 4.58
N GLY A 336 -13.27 -8.77 3.81
CA GLY A 336 -12.52 -9.89 3.23
C GLY A 336 -13.44 -10.94 2.62
N ARG A 337 -14.34 -11.52 3.42
CA ARG A 337 -15.25 -12.61 3.01
C ARG A 337 -16.02 -12.30 1.73
N TRP A 338 -16.62 -11.11 1.66
CA TRP A 338 -17.46 -10.66 0.54
C TRP A 338 -16.78 -9.63 -0.37
N ASP A 339 -15.49 -9.37 -0.15
CA ASP A 339 -14.74 -8.44 -0.97
C ASP A 339 -14.53 -9.00 -2.38
N ALA A 340 -14.64 -8.16 -3.41
CA ALA A 340 -14.50 -8.56 -4.81
C ALA A 340 -13.19 -9.33 -5.08
N THR A 341 -12.12 -8.99 -4.35
CA THR A 341 -10.81 -9.64 -4.46
C THR A 341 -10.80 -11.07 -3.93
N ASN A 342 -11.77 -11.47 -3.09
CA ASN A 342 -11.88 -12.83 -2.54
C ASN A 342 -12.36 -13.88 -3.57
N THR A 343 -12.26 -13.55 -4.86
CA THR A 343 -12.37 -14.47 -5.99
C THR A 343 -11.05 -15.18 -6.31
N ILE A 344 -9.91 -14.68 -5.82
CA ILE A 344 -8.58 -15.26 -6.07
C ILE A 344 -8.27 -16.44 -5.15
N ASP A 345 -7.58 -17.48 -5.63
CA ASP A 345 -7.08 -18.57 -4.77
C ASP A 345 -5.59 -18.34 -4.46
N SER A 346 -5.32 -17.54 -3.42
CA SER A 346 -3.97 -17.15 -3.04
C SER A 346 -3.24 -18.25 -2.27
N GLY A 347 -1.93 -18.37 -2.41
CA GLY A 347 -1.12 -19.27 -1.57
C GLY A 347 -0.76 -18.67 -0.21
N VAL A 348 -0.83 -17.35 -0.08
CA VAL A 348 -0.44 -16.61 1.13
C VAL A 348 -1.49 -15.54 1.45
N ALA A 349 -2.14 -15.68 2.59
CA ALA A 349 -3.01 -14.64 3.14
C ALA A 349 -2.24 -13.82 4.20
N VAL A 350 -2.42 -12.52 4.20
CA VAL A 350 -1.82 -11.60 5.17
C VAL A 350 -2.91 -10.84 5.88
N ILE A 351 -2.84 -10.80 7.21
CA ILE A 351 -3.77 -10.06 8.06
C ILE A 351 -2.97 -9.04 8.88
N THR A 352 -3.03 -7.79 8.43
CA THR A 352 -2.48 -6.64 9.16
C THR A 352 -3.37 -6.31 10.38
N PRO A 353 -2.97 -5.38 11.28
CA PRO A 353 -3.71 -5.11 12.51
C PRO A 353 -5.20 -4.83 12.30
N ILE A 354 -6.05 -5.46 13.12
CA ILE A 354 -7.50 -5.30 13.14
C ILE A 354 -7.90 -4.36 14.26
N SER A 355 -8.59 -3.30 13.89
CA SER A 355 -9.24 -2.35 14.80
C SER A 355 -10.63 -1.99 14.29
N LYS A 356 -11.40 -1.27 15.10
CA LYS A 356 -12.70 -0.72 14.68
C LYS A 356 -12.52 0.25 13.52
N ASP A 357 -13.15 -0.07 12.40
CA ASP A 357 -13.36 0.80 11.24
C ASP A 357 -14.50 0.21 10.42
N HIS A 358 -15.18 1.04 9.62
CA HIS A 358 -16.32 0.62 8.80
C HIS A 358 -17.40 -0.15 9.59
N THR A 359 -17.67 0.26 10.82
CA THR A 359 -18.55 -0.46 11.78
C THR A 359 -19.99 -0.64 11.28
N LYS A 360 -20.45 0.28 10.43
CA LYS A 360 -21.73 0.18 9.72
C LYS A 360 -21.87 -1.09 8.86
N TRP A 361 -20.75 -1.64 8.37
CA TRP A 361 -20.73 -2.72 7.39
C TRP A 361 -20.12 -4.01 7.92
N LEU A 362 -19.05 -3.89 8.72
CA LEU A 362 -18.28 -5.04 9.20
C LEU A 362 -18.69 -5.51 10.60
N GLY A 363 -19.63 -4.81 11.24
CA GLY A 363 -20.02 -5.04 12.63
C GLY A 363 -19.41 -4.02 13.58
N SER A 364 -19.95 -3.95 14.80
CA SER A 364 -19.56 -2.99 15.82
C SER A 364 -18.48 -3.51 16.78
N THR A 365 -18.18 -4.81 16.69
CA THR A 365 -17.22 -5.51 17.56
C THR A 365 -15.96 -5.95 16.80
N ILE A 366 -14.85 -6.10 17.52
CA ILE A 366 -13.60 -6.63 16.95
C ILE A 366 -13.80 -8.06 16.42
N ARG A 367 -14.63 -8.87 17.10
CA ARG A 367 -14.96 -10.24 16.68
C ARG A 367 -15.66 -10.29 15.32
N GLU A 368 -16.66 -9.44 15.09
CA GLU A 368 -17.38 -9.37 13.80
C GLU A 368 -16.44 -8.94 12.68
N ILE A 369 -15.65 -7.88 12.91
CA ILE A 369 -14.67 -7.37 11.95
C ILE A 369 -13.63 -8.44 11.60
N ALA A 370 -13.12 -9.16 12.62
CA ALA A 370 -12.20 -10.27 12.42
C ALA A 370 -12.83 -11.44 11.65
N THR A 371 -14.11 -11.74 11.87
CA THR A 371 -14.85 -12.80 11.18
C THR A 371 -15.00 -12.52 9.69
N GLU A 372 -15.22 -11.26 9.33
CA GLU A 372 -15.25 -10.81 7.93
C GLU A 372 -13.85 -10.87 7.30
N LYS A 373 -12.83 -10.37 7.97
CA LYS A 373 -11.44 -10.34 7.48
C LYS A 373 -10.83 -11.74 7.33
N ALA A 374 -11.07 -12.64 8.28
CA ALA A 374 -10.64 -14.04 8.21
C ALA A 374 -11.29 -14.83 7.05
N GLY A 375 -12.30 -14.25 6.37
CA GLY A 375 -12.92 -14.84 5.18
C GLY A 375 -12.00 -15.00 3.98
N ILE A 376 -10.81 -14.37 3.97
CA ILE A 376 -9.79 -14.60 2.94
C ILE A 376 -8.95 -15.87 3.17
N ILE A 377 -9.03 -16.46 4.38
CA ILE A 377 -8.26 -17.66 4.73
C ILE A 377 -8.91 -18.87 4.07
N LYS A 378 -8.14 -19.53 3.18
CA LYS A 378 -8.53 -20.67 2.36
C LYS A 378 -7.68 -21.91 2.67
N PRO A 379 -8.14 -23.11 2.31
CA PRO A 379 -7.43 -24.34 2.61
C PRO A 379 -6.01 -24.38 2.04
N GLY A 380 -5.05 -24.91 2.81
CA GLY A 380 -3.67 -25.10 2.37
C GLY A 380 -2.82 -23.82 2.27
N GLN A 381 -3.34 -22.67 2.70
CA GLN A 381 -2.60 -21.40 2.70
C GLN A 381 -1.59 -21.30 3.86
N ILE A 382 -0.59 -20.44 3.67
CA ILE A 382 0.15 -19.84 4.78
C ILE A 382 -0.53 -18.50 5.12
N VAL A 383 -0.88 -18.31 6.39
CA VAL A 383 -1.51 -17.09 6.90
C VAL A 383 -0.50 -16.35 7.77
N VAL A 384 -0.07 -15.17 7.33
CA VAL A 384 0.85 -14.31 8.08
C VAL A 384 0.03 -13.22 8.79
N VAL A 385 0.15 -13.13 10.11
CA VAL A 385 -0.71 -12.30 10.95
C VAL A 385 0.16 -11.38 11.78
N ALA A 386 -0.10 -10.08 11.68
CA ALA A 386 0.49 -9.08 12.57
C ALA A 386 0.01 -9.27 14.02
N GLN A 387 0.51 -8.46 14.95
CA GLN A 387 -0.04 -8.42 16.30
C GLN A 387 -1.53 -8.02 16.28
N GLN A 388 -2.33 -8.69 17.11
CA GLN A 388 -3.80 -8.53 17.15
C GLN A 388 -4.31 -8.44 18.60
N PRO A 389 -5.48 -7.80 18.82
CA PRO A 389 -6.26 -8.03 20.03
C PRO A 389 -6.64 -9.51 20.18
N ASP A 390 -6.70 -10.01 21.41
CA ASP A 390 -6.99 -11.43 21.72
C ASP A 390 -8.26 -11.94 21.01
N GLU A 391 -9.32 -11.13 21.01
CA GLU A 391 -10.60 -11.46 20.38
C GLU A 391 -10.51 -11.67 18.85
N ALA A 392 -9.66 -10.88 18.17
CA ALA A 392 -9.42 -11.03 16.74
C ALA A 392 -8.52 -12.24 16.46
N LEU A 393 -7.49 -12.43 17.29
CA LEU A 393 -6.54 -13.54 17.15
C LEU A 393 -7.23 -14.90 17.30
N GLU A 394 -8.18 -15.02 18.24
CA GLU A 394 -8.99 -16.22 18.43
C GLU A 394 -9.72 -16.61 17.14
N ILE A 395 -10.44 -15.67 16.53
CA ILE A 395 -11.20 -15.87 15.28
C ILE A 395 -10.29 -16.27 14.11
N ILE A 396 -9.16 -15.59 13.96
CA ILE A 396 -8.19 -15.89 12.90
C ILE A 396 -7.64 -17.30 13.06
N CYS A 397 -7.24 -17.68 14.28
CA CYS A 397 -6.68 -19.00 14.56
C CYS A 397 -7.73 -20.11 14.44
N GLU A 398 -8.97 -19.88 14.86
CA GLU A 398 -10.09 -20.81 14.67
C GLU A 398 -10.32 -21.05 13.18
N LYS A 399 -10.47 -19.98 12.39
CA LYS A 399 -10.69 -20.08 10.96
C LYS A 399 -9.54 -20.80 10.23
N ALA A 400 -8.29 -20.52 10.61
CA ALA A 400 -7.13 -21.20 10.05
C ALA A 400 -7.13 -22.70 10.36
N ARG A 401 -7.50 -23.11 11.59
CA ARG A 401 -7.63 -24.52 11.95
C ARG A 401 -8.74 -25.23 11.18
N ASP A 402 -9.88 -24.57 10.98
CA ASP A 402 -11.03 -25.15 10.26
C ASP A 402 -10.70 -25.53 8.81
N VAL A 403 -9.76 -24.84 8.19
CA VAL A 403 -9.35 -25.07 6.80
C VAL A 403 -7.94 -25.65 6.67
N ASP A 404 -7.31 -26.05 7.77
CA ASP A 404 -5.95 -26.60 7.80
C ASP A 404 -4.90 -25.65 7.18
N ALA A 405 -4.99 -24.35 7.48
CA ALA A 405 -4.03 -23.34 7.07
C ALA A 405 -2.91 -23.16 8.11
N ILE A 406 -1.70 -22.86 7.65
CA ILE A 406 -0.51 -22.71 8.49
C ILE A 406 -0.40 -21.25 8.92
N VAL A 407 -0.45 -20.99 10.23
CA VAL A 407 -0.35 -19.63 10.76
C VAL A 407 1.10 -19.26 11.12
N ARG A 408 1.49 -18.03 10.79
CA ARG A 408 2.70 -17.32 11.26
C ARG A 408 2.28 -16.05 11.97
N LEU A 409 2.57 -15.95 13.26
CA LEU A 409 2.19 -14.83 14.13
C LEU A 409 3.38 -13.95 14.47
N GLU A 410 3.21 -12.64 14.35
CA GLU A 410 4.12 -11.66 14.93
C GLU A 410 4.20 -11.82 16.46
N GLY A 411 5.38 -11.61 17.04
CA GLY A 411 5.66 -11.81 18.47
C GLY A 411 5.80 -13.28 18.90
N ARG A 412 5.53 -14.25 18.00
CA ARG A 412 5.77 -15.68 18.25
C ARG A 412 6.69 -16.32 17.22
N ASP A 413 6.32 -16.23 15.94
CA ASP A 413 7.01 -16.91 14.84
C ASP A 413 7.98 -15.97 14.11
N PHE A 414 7.70 -14.67 14.12
CA PHE A 414 8.57 -13.60 13.59
C PHE A 414 8.43 -12.35 14.45
N ASP A 415 9.41 -11.45 14.38
CA ASP A 415 9.45 -10.24 15.22
C ASP A 415 10.47 -9.20 14.73
N VAL A 416 10.26 -7.94 15.10
CA VAL A 416 11.27 -6.88 14.97
C VAL A 416 12.10 -6.87 16.26
N LEU A 417 13.37 -7.29 16.15
CA LEU A 417 14.25 -7.46 17.31
C LEU A 417 14.92 -6.16 17.78
N ASP A 418 15.26 -5.29 16.84
CA ASP A 418 15.87 -3.99 17.10
C ASP A 418 15.40 -2.96 16.07
N ARG A 419 15.31 -1.70 16.49
CA ARG A 419 14.96 -0.56 15.65
C ARG A 419 15.80 0.64 16.05
N GLN A 420 16.39 1.29 15.06
CA GLN A 420 17.12 2.55 15.24
C GLN A 420 16.66 3.57 14.21
N MET A 421 16.34 4.78 14.66
CA MET A 421 15.98 5.86 13.75
C MET A 421 17.18 6.25 12.88
N GLY A 422 16.92 6.40 11.57
CA GLY A 422 17.90 6.80 10.58
C GLY A 422 17.44 8.06 9.83
N VAL A 423 18.35 8.70 9.12
CA VAL A 423 17.98 9.81 8.22
C VAL A 423 17.09 9.24 7.12
N GLY A 424 15.84 9.72 7.05
CA GLY A 424 14.88 9.30 6.04
C GLY A 424 14.13 7.99 6.35
N GLY A 425 14.26 7.41 7.54
CA GLY A 425 13.56 6.17 7.90
C GLY A 425 14.13 5.52 9.15
N GLN A 426 14.35 4.20 9.09
CA GLN A 426 14.79 3.40 10.22
C GLN A 426 15.64 2.19 9.77
N LEU A 427 16.61 1.80 10.59
CA LEU A 427 17.31 0.53 10.50
C LEU A 427 16.62 -0.47 11.42
N VAL A 428 16.30 -1.65 10.88
CA VAL A 428 15.55 -2.69 11.61
C VAL A 428 16.27 -4.02 11.54
N THR A 429 16.26 -4.75 12.65
CA THR A 429 16.64 -6.17 12.68
C THR A 429 15.39 -7.02 12.76
N ILE A 430 15.15 -7.87 11.77
CA ILE A 430 13.93 -8.68 11.64
C ILE A 430 14.28 -10.15 11.78
N ARG A 431 13.64 -10.85 12.73
CA ARG A 431 13.67 -12.32 12.81
C ARG A 431 12.44 -12.88 12.11
N THR A 432 12.66 -13.79 11.18
CA THR A 432 11.63 -14.60 10.53
C THR A 432 11.77 -16.07 10.93
N PRO A 433 10.85 -16.96 10.52
CA PRO A 433 11.04 -18.40 10.69
C PRO A 433 12.26 -18.95 9.94
N SER A 434 12.73 -18.22 8.92
CA SER A 434 13.76 -18.69 7.99
C SER A 434 15.14 -18.09 8.27
N ALA A 435 15.22 -16.85 8.79
CA ALA A 435 16.48 -16.18 9.08
C ALA A 435 16.34 -14.99 10.05
N VAL A 436 17.48 -14.39 10.41
CA VAL A 436 17.54 -13.04 10.98
C VAL A 436 18.21 -12.13 9.96
N TYR A 437 17.57 -11.00 9.67
CA TYR A 437 18.08 -9.96 8.79
C TYR A 437 18.44 -8.76 9.66
N GLU A 438 19.73 -8.46 9.76
CA GLU A 438 20.27 -7.39 10.60
C GLU A 438 20.41 -6.09 9.79
N ASP A 439 20.23 -4.95 10.46
CA ASP A 439 20.49 -3.60 9.93
C ASP A 439 19.84 -3.30 8.56
N VAL A 440 18.61 -3.78 8.34
CA VAL A 440 17.88 -3.53 7.10
C VAL A 440 17.31 -2.12 7.12
N PHE A 441 17.64 -1.30 6.13
CA PHE A 441 17.11 0.06 6.03
C PHE A 441 15.69 0.07 5.42
N VAL A 442 14.75 0.67 6.14
CA VAL A 442 13.36 0.90 5.72
C VAL A 442 13.13 2.41 5.66
N PRO A 443 12.90 3.01 4.46
CA PRO A 443 12.78 4.46 4.28
C PRO A 443 11.37 4.98 4.63
N LEU A 444 10.81 4.49 5.73
CA LEU A 444 9.48 4.83 6.22
C LEU A 444 9.57 5.12 7.73
N PHE A 445 8.85 6.13 8.18
CA PHE A 445 8.85 6.56 9.59
C PHE A 445 7.80 5.82 10.43
N GLY A 446 8.01 5.78 11.74
CA GLY A 446 7.13 5.15 12.73
C GLY A 446 7.37 3.66 12.94
N GLU A 447 7.29 3.22 14.19
CA GLU A 447 7.43 1.81 14.60
C GLU A 447 6.51 0.86 13.82
N TYR A 448 5.27 1.27 13.56
CA TYR A 448 4.29 0.47 12.83
C TYR A 448 4.75 0.09 11.41
N GLN A 449 5.63 0.87 10.78
CA GLN A 449 6.19 0.53 9.48
C GLN A 449 7.27 -0.56 9.57
N ALA A 450 7.97 -0.70 10.70
CA ALA A 450 8.86 -1.84 10.93
C ALA A 450 8.05 -3.15 11.01
N SER A 451 6.91 -3.12 11.72
CA SER A 451 5.99 -4.25 11.79
C SER A 451 5.42 -4.60 10.41
N ASN A 452 4.98 -3.59 9.64
CA ASN A 452 4.54 -3.81 8.25
C ASN A 452 5.66 -4.40 7.36
N ALA A 453 6.91 -3.99 7.56
CA ALA A 453 8.07 -4.52 6.83
C ALA A 453 8.35 -5.98 7.21
N ALA A 454 8.34 -6.31 8.51
CA ALA A 454 8.48 -7.69 8.97
C ALA A 454 7.36 -8.59 8.43
N LEU A 455 6.12 -8.11 8.46
CA LEU A 455 4.96 -8.81 7.93
C LEU A 455 5.08 -9.09 6.43
N ALA A 456 5.48 -8.08 5.64
CA ALA A 456 5.72 -8.21 4.21
C ALA A 456 6.86 -9.19 3.91
N LEU A 457 7.97 -9.12 4.66
CA LEU A 457 9.10 -10.02 4.48
C LEU A 457 8.71 -11.49 4.70
N VAL A 458 7.97 -11.77 5.77
CA VAL A 458 7.50 -13.14 6.06
C VAL A 458 6.47 -13.61 5.03
N ALA A 459 5.62 -12.71 4.51
CA ALA A 459 4.70 -13.03 3.43
C ALA A 459 5.45 -13.40 2.14
N VAL A 460 6.51 -12.66 1.79
CA VAL A 460 7.38 -12.97 0.64
C VAL A 460 8.14 -14.27 0.86
N GLU A 461 8.72 -14.51 2.04
CA GLU A 461 9.36 -15.79 2.35
C GLU A 461 8.38 -16.96 2.19
N ALA A 462 7.17 -16.85 2.73
CA ALA A 462 6.11 -17.85 2.58
C ALA A 462 5.76 -18.09 1.10
N PHE A 463 5.61 -17.03 0.32
CA PHE A 463 5.33 -17.08 -1.11
C PHE A 463 6.47 -17.76 -1.89
N MET A 464 7.72 -17.54 -1.48
CA MET A 464 8.93 -18.09 -2.08
C MET A 464 9.31 -19.50 -1.57
N GLY A 465 8.37 -20.17 -0.89
CA GLY A 465 8.53 -21.56 -0.42
C GLY A 465 9.05 -21.70 1.02
N GLY A 466 8.99 -20.64 1.83
CA GLY A 466 9.37 -20.62 3.24
C GLY A 466 10.88 -20.61 3.48
N ARG A 467 11.68 -20.14 2.53
CA ARG A 467 13.15 -20.13 2.60
C ARG A 467 13.69 -18.72 2.85
N GLN A 468 14.89 -18.66 3.45
CA GLN A 468 15.66 -17.43 3.58
C GLN A 468 15.90 -16.82 2.19
N LEU A 469 15.75 -15.50 2.10
CA LEU A 469 16.07 -14.69 0.93
C LEU A 469 17.53 -14.22 1.01
N ASP A 470 18.14 -13.92 -0.14
CA ASP A 470 19.45 -13.26 -0.17
C ASP A 470 19.33 -11.89 0.52
N GLY A 471 20.19 -11.62 1.50
CA GLY A 471 20.15 -10.37 2.27
C GLY A 471 20.24 -9.12 1.40
N ARG A 472 20.94 -9.18 0.26
CA ARG A 472 21.03 -8.06 -0.70
C ARG A 472 19.70 -7.79 -1.40
N ILE A 473 18.91 -8.83 -1.65
CA ILE A 473 17.55 -8.68 -2.23
C ILE A 473 16.63 -8.04 -1.20
N VAL A 474 16.73 -8.46 0.07
CA VAL A 474 15.94 -7.87 1.16
C VAL A 474 16.31 -6.41 1.37
N GLU A 475 17.60 -6.09 1.45
CA GLU A 475 18.10 -4.72 1.58
C GLU A 475 17.60 -3.84 0.41
N GLN A 476 17.79 -4.29 -0.84
CA GLN A 476 17.34 -3.56 -2.02
C GLN A 476 15.80 -3.38 -2.03
N GLY A 477 15.03 -4.43 -1.73
CA GLY A 477 13.58 -4.37 -1.73
C GLY A 477 13.02 -3.48 -0.61
N MET A 478 13.60 -3.52 0.58
CA MET A 478 13.19 -2.62 1.67
C MET A 478 13.58 -1.18 1.39
N MET A 479 14.79 -0.94 0.88
CA MET A 479 15.27 0.40 0.54
C MET A 479 14.45 1.07 -0.57
N ASN A 480 13.86 0.31 -1.49
CA ASN A 480 13.00 0.84 -2.55
C ASN A 480 11.51 0.91 -2.16
N ALA A 481 11.14 0.40 -0.98
CA ALA A 481 9.76 0.45 -0.55
C ALA A 481 9.32 1.89 -0.35
N THR A 482 8.15 2.24 -0.86
CA THR A 482 7.54 3.56 -0.68
C THR A 482 6.11 3.39 -0.19
N SER A 483 5.61 4.33 0.59
CA SER A 483 4.20 4.36 0.97
C SER A 483 3.69 5.80 0.99
N PRO A 484 3.36 6.37 -0.18
CA PRO A 484 2.88 7.75 -0.27
C PRO A 484 1.71 8.02 0.68
N GLY A 485 1.68 9.21 1.26
CA GLY A 485 0.64 9.63 2.22
C GLY A 485 0.65 8.85 3.55
N ARG A 486 1.76 8.20 3.93
CA ARG A 486 1.97 7.59 5.25
C ARG A 486 3.19 8.22 5.92
N LEU A 487 2.94 9.13 6.86
CA LEU A 487 3.93 9.94 7.57
C LEU A 487 5.03 10.46 6.64
N GLN A 488 4.62 10.94 5.47
CA GLN A 488 5.52 11.30 4.39
C GLN A 488 6.00 12.74 4.54
N VAL A 489 7.31 12.94 4.57
CA VAL A 489 7.92 14.29 4.53
C VAL A 489 7.81 14.86 3.12
N VAL A 490 7.12 15.99 2.97
CA VAL A 490 6.99 16.70 1.68
C VAL A 490 7.78 18.02 1.63
N ARG A 491 8.19 18.53 2.80
CA ARG A 491 9.06 19.70 2.97
C ARG A 491 9.81 19.58 4.30
N THR A 492 10.98 20.18 4.43
CA THR A 492 11.85 20.08 5.62
C THR A 492 12.04 21.38 6.42
N SER A 493 11.58 22.53 5.93
CA SER A 493 11.70 23.82 6.65
C SER A 493 10.52 24.76 6.36
N PRO A 494 9.50 24.82 7.24
CA PRO A 494 9.30 23.90 8.37
C PRO A 494 9.03 22.48 7.85
N THR A 495 9.17 21.47 8.71
CA THR A 495 8.91 20.09 8.27
C THR A 495 7.41 19.91 8.07
N ILE A 496 6.99 19.56 6.86
CA ILE A 496 5.59 19.28 6.53
C ILE A 496 5.46 17.79 6.26
N LEU A 497 4.60 17.15 7.07
CA LEU A 497 4.26 15.74 7.01
C LEU A 497 2.86 15.57 6.42
N VAL A 498 2.67 14.50 5.65
CA VAL A 498 1.38 14.10 5.09
C VAL A 498 1.06 12.69 5.53
N ASP A 499 -0.11 12.50 6.14
CA ASP A 499 -0.59 11.19 6.55
C ASP A 499 -2.08 11.00 6.25
N SER A 500 -2.48 9.77 5.91
CA SER A 500 -3.87 9.45 5.57
C SER A 500 -4.65 8.80 6.72
N ALA A 501 -4.19 8.95 7.97
CA ALA A 501 -4.93 8.59 9.17
C ALA A 501 -6.28 9.30 9.19
N HIS A 502 -7.34 8.52 9.40
CA HIS A 502 -8.73 8.99 9.30
C HIS A 502 -9.68 8.20 10.22
N ASN A 503 -9.12 7.39 11.11
CA ASN A 503 -9.84 6.63 12.13
C ASN A 503 -9.06 6.72 13.46
N PRO A 504 -9.69 6.46 14.62
CA PRO A 504 -9.03 6.63 15.91
C PRO A 504 -7.73 5.86 16.07
N ALA A 505 -7.67 4.60 15.61
CA ALA A 505 -6.47 3.79 15.72
C ALA A 505 -5.30 4.35 14.87
N GLY A 506 -5.59 4.84 13.66
CA GLY A 506 -4.61 5.49 12.80
C GLY A 506 -4.16 6.84 13.36
N ALA A 507 -5.06 7.61 13.98
CA ALA A 507 -4.73 8.88 14.62
C ALA A 507 -3.82 8.70 15.85
N ALA A 508 -4.08 7.67 16.68
CA ALA A 508 -3.19 7.30 17.78
C ALA A 508 -1.80 6.90 17.25
N THR A 509 -1.76 6.04 16.22
CA THR A 509 -0.51 5.62 15.58
C THR A 509 0.26 6.81 14.99
N LEU A 510 -0.46 7.80 14.42
CA LEU A 510 0.13 9.03 13.91
C LEU A 510 0.77 9.85 15.02
N GLY A 511 0.07 10.07 16.14
CA GLY A 511 0.59 10.81 17.29
C GLY A 511 1.89 10.21 17.83
N ASP A 512 1.86 8.90 18.12
CA ASP A 512 3.05 8.15 18.60
C ASP A 512 4.21 8.24 17.62
N ALA A 513 3.95 8.08 16.32
CA ALA A 513 4.99 8.10 15.31
C ALA A 513 5.57 9.50 15.07
N VAL A 514 4.77 10.55 15.23
CA VAL A 514 5.27 11.94 15.17
C VAL A 514 6.19 12.22 16.34
N GLU A 515 5.78 11.89 17.58
CA GLU A 515 6.60 12.08 18.78
C GLU A 515 7.90 11.29 18.74
N GLU A 516 7.84 10.03 18.31
CA GLU A 516 9.00 9.15 18.22
C GLU A 516 9.97 9.58 17.11
N SER A 517 9.44 9.85 15.92
CA SER A 517 10.28 10.00 14.71
C SER A 517 10.79 11.42 14.52
N PHE A 518 10.12 12.41 15.12
CA PHE A 518 10.43 13.82 14.91
C PHE A 518 10.59 14.54 16.25
N GLY A 519 11.77 15.11 16.49
CA GLY A 519 12.09 15.88 17.70
C GLY A 519 11.49 17.29 17.74
N PHE A 520 10.27 17.45 17.22
CA PHE A 520 9.59 18.73 17.16
C PHE A 520 9.33 19.28 18.56
N THR A 521 9.48 20.60 18.72
CA THR A 521 9.06 21.33 19.92
C THR A 521 7.70 21.97 19.74
N HIS A 522 7.33 22.25 18.50
CA HIS A 522 6.04 22.82 18.15
C HIS A 522 5.47 22.12 16.91
N THR A 523 4.29 21.53 17.07
CA THR A 523 3.61 20.76 16.03
C THR A 523 2.20 21.30 15.81
N VAL A 524 1.86 21.62 14.57
CA VAL A 524 0.53 22.13 14.20
C VAL A 524 -0.13 21.18 13.20
N GLY A 525 -1.35 20.74 13.52
CA GLY A 525 -2.15 19.90 12.62
C GLY A 525 -2.86 20.74 11.56
N VAL A 526 -2.97 20.23 10.33
CA VAL A 526 -3.91 20.69 9.30
C VAL A 526 -4.90 19.56 9.05
N TYR A 527 -6.18 19.82 9.24
CA TYR A 527 -7.18 18.77 9.35
C TYR A 527 -8.43 19.00 8.51
N SER A 528 -8.88 17.92 7.90
CA SER A 528 -10.20 17.77 7.29
C SER A 528 -10.58 16.29 7.29
N ALA A 529 -11.87 15.97 7.38
CA ALA A 529 -12.35 14.60 7.46
C ALA A 529 -13.68 14.41 6.72
N MET A 530 -14.01 13.15 6.43
CA MET A 530 -15.34 12.79 5.91
C MET A 530 -16.37 12.85 7.06
N ALA A 531 -17.60 13.27 6.74
CA ALA A 531 -18.67 13.46 7.72
C ALA A 531 -19.13 12.15 8.40
N ASP A 532 -18.84 10.99 7.80
CA ASP A 532 -19.20 9.68 8.34
C ASP A 532 -18.14 9.08 9.28
N LYS A 533 -17.09 9.85 9.61
CA LYS A 533 -16.00 9.41 10.51
C LYS A 533 -16.19 9.93 11.93
N ASP A 534 -15.56 9.23 12.88
CA ASP A 534 -15.51 9.60 14.29
C ASP A 534 -14.50 10.74 14.50
N ILE A 535 -14.90 11.95 14.11
CA ILE A 535 -14.05 13.14 14.07
C ILE A 535 -13.56 13.50 15.47
N GLU A 536 -14.45 13.48 16.47
CA GLU A 536 -14.13 13.83 17.86
C GLU A 536 -13.05 12.90 18.42
N THR A 537 -13.22 11.59 18.28
CA THR A 537 -12.24 10.64 18.80
C THR A 537 -10.92 10.73 18.03
N VAL A 538 -10.96 10.92 16.70
CA VAL A 538 -9.73 11.15 15.90
C VAL A 538 -8.94 12.34 16.42
N LEU A 539 -9.61 13.48 16.64
CA LEU A 539 -8.97 14.69 17.16
C LEU A 539 -8.45 14.49 18.58
N ALA A 540 -9.20 13.80 19.43
CA ALA A 540 -8.78 13.50 20.80
C ALA A 540 -7.50 12.65 20.87
N GLN A 541 -7.24 11.78 19.89
CA GLN A 541 -6.01 10.98 19.85
C GLN A 541 -4.77 11.81 19.52
N VAL A 542 -4.90 12.88 18.71
CA VAL A 542 -3.76 13.69 18.29
C VAL A 542 -3.57 14.96 19.12
N GLU A 543 -4.59 15.38 19.88
CA GLU A 543 -4.55 16.57 20.74
C GLU A 543 -3.33 16.62 21.66
N PRO A 544 -2.88 15.52 22.30
CA PRO A 544 -1.71 15.55 23.18
C PRO A 544 -0.40 15.88 22.46
N TYR A 545 -0.35 15.68 21.14
CA TYR A 545 0.86 15.80 20.32
C TYR A 545 0.92 17.11 19.54
N PHE A 546 -0.20 17.83 19.40
CA PHE A 546 -0.32 19.03 18.57
C PHE A 546 -0.64 20.27 19.42
N ASP A 547 0.18 21.31 19.29
CA ASP A 547 -0.01 22.59 19.98
C ASP A 547 -1.24 23.35 19.49
N ALA A 548 -1.56 23.23 18.21
CA ALA A 548 -2.69 23.87 17.57
C ALA A 548 -3.18 23.05 16.35
N ILE A 549 -4.37 23.40 15.86
CA ILE A 549 -4.95 22.79 14.67
C ILE A 549 -5.57 23.85 13.76
N VAL A 550 -5.33 23.71 12.45
CA VAL A 550 -5.96 24.49 11.40
C VAL A 550 -6.94 23.58 10.66
N VAL A 551 -8.24 23.83 10.80
CA VAL A 551 -9.25 23.08 10.05
C VAL A 551 -9.45 23.72 8.67
N THR A 552 -9.64 22.87 7.65
CA THR A 552 -9.84 23.29 6.26
C THR A 552 -10.95 22.52 5.57
N GLN A 553 -11.46 23.03 4.45
CA GLN A 553 -12.39 22.30 3.59
C GLN A 553 -11.60 21.41 2.62
N MET A 554 -11.91 20.11 2.58
CA MET A 554 -11.53 19.24 1.45
C MET A 554 -12.70 19.13 0.46
N PRO A 555 -12.46 18.82 -0.82
CA PRO A 555 -13.52 18.70 -1.81
C PRO A 555 -14.37 17.44 -1.57
N GLY A 556 -15.56 17.44 -2.20
CA GLY A 556 -16.44 16.28 -2.27
C GLY A 556 -17.62 16.36 -1.30
N GLU A 557 -18.75 15.80 -1.74
CA GLU A 557 -20.04 15.88 -1.05
C GLU A 557 -20.06 15.16 0.31
N ARG A 558 -19.09 14.27 0.56
CA ARG A 558 -18.95 13.52 1.81
C ARG A 558 -18.02 14.19 2.82
N ALA A 559 -17.37 15.30 2.45
CA ALA A 559 -16.56 16.05 3.40
C ALA A 559 -17.44 16.63 4.51
N ALA A 560 -16.96 16.57 5.76
CA ALA A 560 -17.58 17.33 6.84
C ALA A 560 -17.49 18.83 6.52
N SER A 561 -18.47 19.59 6.99
CA SER A 561 -18.44 21.04 6.79
C SER A 561 -17.36 21.68 7.67
N VAL A 562 -16.75 22.76 7.21
CA VAL A 562 -15.77 23.51 8.02
C VAL A 562 -16.36 23.97 9.36
N ASP A 563 -17.63 24.37 9.40
CA ASP A 563 -18.30 24.79 10.64
C ASP A 563 -18.41 23.65 11.65
N GLU A 564 -18.75 22.44 11.19
CA GLU A 564 -18.80 21.23 12.01
C GLU A 564 -17.40 20.84 12.51
N LEU A 565 -16.41 20.81 11.61
CA LEU A 565 -15.02 20.53 11.96
C LEU A 565 -14.47 21.51 12.99
N ARG A 566 -14.75 22.81 12.81
CA ARG A 566 -14.36 23.87 13.74
C ARG A 566 -15.00 23.67 15.11
N ALA A 567 -16.29 23.35 15.18
CA ALA A 567 -16.99 23.16 16.44
C ALA A 567 -16.37 22.00 17.23
N ILE A 568 -16.22 20.84 16.59
CA ILE A 568 -15.64 19.65 17.23
C ILE A 568 -14.17 19.91 17.63
N ALA A 569 -13.38 20.53 16.75
CA ALA A 569 -12.00 20.88 17.08
C ALA A 569 -11.90 21.85 18.26
N ALA A 570 -12.82 22.81 18.38
CA ALA A 570 -12.82 23.75 19.50
C ALA A 570 -13.19 23.09 20.83
N ASP A 571 -14.05 22.07 20.81
CA ASP A 571 -14.39 21.28 22.01
C ASP A 571 -13.21 20.42 22.48
N VAL A 572 -12.42 19.88 21.53
CA VAL A 572 -11.27 19.01 21.83
C VAL A 572 -10.00 19.81 22.20
N PHE A 573 -9.59 20.76 21.35
CA PHE A 573 -8.35 21.52 21.52
C PHE A 573 -8.50 22.77 22.39
N GLY A 574 -9.73 23.25 22.57
CA GLY A 574 -10.03 24.57 23.08
C GLY A 574 -10.02 25.64 21.97
N PRO A 575 -10.91 26.64 22.03
CA PRO A 575 -11.12 27.59 20.93
C PRO A 575 -9.90 28.47 20.61
N ASP A 576 -8.98 28.66 21.56
CA ASP A 576 -7.77 29.47 21.38
C ASP A 576 -6.67 28.76 20.56
N ARG A 577 -6.79 27.44 20.37
CA ARG A 577 -5.84 26.58 19.64
C ARG A 577 -6.36 26.16 18.25
N VAL A 578 -7.51 26.68 17.84
CA VAL A 578 -8.16 26.32 16.57
C VAL A 578 -8.17 27.52 15.63
N ASP A 579 -7.61 27.33 14.43
CA ASP A 579 -7.74 28.27 13.32
C ASP A 579 -8.52 27.62 12.17
N VAL A 580 -9.07 28.45 11.27
CA VAL A 580 -9.91 28.02 10.14
C VAL A 580 -9.44 28.69 8.86
N ARG A 581 -9.18 27.91 7.82
CA ARG A 581 -8.93 28.40 6.46
C ARG A 581 -9.80 27.64 5.47
N GLU A 582 -10.22 28.27 4.39
CA GLU A 582 -11.07 27.59 3.40
C GLU A 582 -10.25 26.73 2.43
N ASP A 583 -9.05 27.20 2.09
CA ASP A 583 -8.14 26.56 1.13
C ASP A 583 -6.99 25.84 1.84
N LEU A 584 -6.58 24.69 1.28
CA LEU A 584 -5.51 23.86 1.85
C LEU A 584 -4.15 24.58 1.86
N ALA A 585 -3.80 25.34 0.83
CA ALA A 585 -2.52 26.05 0.78
C ALA A 585 -2.49 27.12 1.88
N ASP A 586 -3.56 27.88 2.03
CA ASP A 586 -3.70 28.89 3.11
C ASP A 586 -3.68 28.22 4.49
N ALA A 587 -4.27 27.04 4.65
CA ALA A 587 -4.26 26.27 5.89
C ALA A 587 -2.85 25.83 6.29
N VAL A 588 -2.09 25.32 5.31
CA VAL A 588 -0.71 24.88 5.49
C VAL A 588 0.22 26.06 5.78
N ASP A 589 0.09 27.16 5.05
CA ASP A 589 0.85 28.39 5.30
C ASP A 589 0.57 28.92 6.72
N ARG A 590 -0.70 28.91 7.14
CA ARG A 590 -1.07 29.31 8.50
C ARG A 590 -0.49 28.36 9.56
N ALA A 591 -0.55 27.05 9.32
CA ALA A 591 0.03 26.08 10.24
C ALA A 591 1.56 26.26 10.37
N ALA A 592 2.24 26.55 9.27
CA ALA A 592 3.66 26.88 9.26
C ALA A 592 3.96 28.15 10.08
N GLU A 593 3.19 29.23 9.89
CA GLU A 593 3.32 30.46 10.70
C GLU A 593 3.16 30.18 12.21
N LEU A 594 2.19 29.33 12.58
CA LEU A 594 1.94 28.95 13.96
C LEU A 594 3.08 28.09 14.53
N ALA A 595 3.58 27.14 13.76
CA ALA A 595 4.68 26.25 14.18
C ALA A 595 6.01 27.02 14.34
N GLU A 596 6.24 28.06 13.54
CA GLU A 596 7.43 28.91 13.58
C GLU A 596 7.27 30.13 14.51
N ALA A 597 6.13 30.32 15.17
CA ALA A 597 5.90 31.45 16.09
C ALA A 597 6.75 31.39 17.37
N SER A 598 7.46 30.28 17.59
CA SER A 598 8.37 30.07 18.71
C SER A 598 9.77 30.64 18.43
N THR A 599 10.61 30.70 19.47
CA THR A 599 12.02 31.07 19.32
C THR A 599 12.92 29.88 18.96
N ASP A 600 12.35 28.68 18.79
CA ASP A 600 13.11 27.49 18.47
C ASP A 600 13.57 27.48 17.00
N PRO A 601 14.65 26.75 16.68
CA PRO A 601 15.06 26.53 15.30
C PRO A 601 13.94 25.93 14.43
N ALA A 602 13.81 26.39 13.18
CA ALA A 602 12.73 25.98 12.27
C ALA A 602 12.73 24.47 11.92
N ASP A 603 13.86 23.78 12.09
CA ASP A 603 13.97 22.32 11.96
C ASP A 603 13.33 21.55 13.13
N ARG A 604 12.86 22.27 14.17
CA ARG A 604 12.10 21.75 15.30
C ARG A 604 10.61 22.11 15.24
N SER A 605 10.18 22.75 14.15
CA SER A 605 8.78 23.07 13.87
C SER A 605 8.19 22.06 12.87
N GLY A 606 7.04 21.48 13.22
CA GLY A 606 6.34 20.48 12.43
C GLY A 606 4.93 20.92 12.03
N VAL A 607 4.55 20.62 10.79
CA VAL A 607 3.16 20.69 10.31
C VAL A 607 2.74 19.29 9.88
N VAL A 608 1.56 18.84 10.32
CA VAL A 608 1.03 17.52 9.99
C VAL A 608 -0.31 17.65 9.29
N VAL A 609 -0.38 17.29 8.00
CA VAL A 609 -1.62 17.29 7.21
C VAL A 609 -2.24 15.90 7.25
N PHE A 610 -3.44 15.77 7.84
CA PHE A 610 -4.07 14.47 8.08
C PHE A 610 -5.61 14.53 8.18
N GLY A 611 -6.27 13.36 8.25
CA GLY A 611 -7.71 13.22 8.48
C GLY A 611 -8.47 12.52 7.36
N SER A 612 -7.86 12.41 6.17
CA SER A 612 -8.45 11.73 5.02
C SER A 612 -7.38 11.37 3.99
N VAL A 613 -7.59 10.25 3.27
CA VAL A 613 -6.78 9.92 2.09
C VAL A 613 -6.90 10.99 1.01
N MET A 614 -8.06 11.63 0.89
CA MET A 614 -8.28 12.70 -0.10
C MET A 614 -7.44 13.94 0.22
N LEU A 615 -7.44 14.38 1.48
CA LEU A 615 -6.63 15.51 1.93
C LEU A 615 -5.13 15.24 1.73
N ALA A 616 -4.69 14.01 2.04
CA ALA A 616 -3.32 13.60 1.79
C ALA A 616 -2.97 13.69 0.29
N GLY A 617 -3.85 13.22 -0.61
CA GLY A 617 -3.68 13.33 -2.06
C GLY A 617 -3.61 14.78 -2.55
N GLU A 618 -4.45 15.67 -2.03
CA GLU A 618 -4.39 17.11 -2.35
C GLU A 618 -3.08 17.74 -1.91
N MET A 619 -2.61 17.41 -0.70
CA MET A 619 -1.35 17.93 -0.19
C MET A 619 -0.15 17.43 -1.01
N LEU A 620 -0.16 16.16 -1.42
CA LEU A 620 0.87 15.62 -2.31
C LEU A 620 0.87 16.34 -3.67
N THR A 621 -0.31 16.60 -4.22
CA THR A 621 -0.46 17.36 -5.48
C THR A 621 0.08 18.79 -5.32
N LEU A 622 -0.25 19.46 -4.21
CA LEU A 622 0.25 20.80 -3.89
C LEU A 622 1.78 20.82 -3.74
N ALA A 623 2.36 19.75 -3.17
CA ALA A 623 3.80 19.55 -3.07
C ALA A 623 4.47 19.12 -4.39
N GLY A 624 3.72 19.04 -5.51
CA GLY A 624 4.25 18.69 -6.82
C GLY A 624 4.57 17.21 -7.02
N HIS A 625 4.07 16.33 -6.15
CA HIS A 625 4.21 14.88 -6.35
C HIS A 625 3.39 14.44 -7.55
N ARG A 626 3.99 13.55 -8.35
CA ARG A 626 3.32 12.88 -9.47
C ARG A 626 3.09 11.41 -9.11
N PRO A 627 1.99 10.81 -9.60
CA PRO A 627 1.63 9.41 -9.35
C PRO A 627 2.70 8.41 -9.78
#